data_AF-A0AA42WVW7-F1
#
_entry.id   AF-A0AA42WVW7-F1
#
_cell.length_a   1.000
_cell.length_b   1.000
_cell.length_c   1.000
_cell.angle_alpha   90.00
_cell.angle_beta   90.00
_cell.angle_gamma   90.00
#
_symmetry.space_group_name_H-M   'P 1'
#
loop_
_entity.id
_entity.type
_entity.pdbx_description
1 polymer ?
#
loop_
_entity_poly.entity_id
_entity_poly.type
_entity_poly.pdbx_seq_one_letter_code
_entity_poly.pdbx_strand_id
1 'polypeptide(L)'
;MTSHIDRRAILTGMATGTAAFAAMPSLANAGEAAPVAADADDRSYALALLERMASPVLSRMARGQLQAQWKPELSPTWDGRNPKVAFLEAFGRLIDGIAPWLALPDTDGAEGRLRARLRDQALASYAHSVDPKSPDYLLWQAEGQPLVDSAYFTSALLRAPQTLWEPLDRTTKDRIIKEIQGLRRVAPPYTNWLLFAAMNEVFLLSVGAQWDPIRVDLALRKFSEWYVGDGWYADGEHFHFDMYNSYVIHPMLTQIWDVLVRCNARFNALDPKSGSPSRSSGCSVLARRWSG
;
A
#
# COMPACT_ATOMS: atom_id res chain seq x y z
N MET A 1 -44.15 -14.21 11.43
CA MET A 1 -44.48 -13.24 10.37
C MET A 1 -43.16 -12.86 9.70
N THR A 2 -42.66 -13.73 8.85
CA THR A 2 -41.34 -13.66 8.22
C THR A 2 -41.53 -13.27 6.76
N SER A 3 -41.12 -12.04 6.42
CA SER A 3 -41.18 -11.50 5.06
C SER A 3 -39.97 -12.01 4.27
N HIS A 4 -40.22 -12.83 3.25
CA HIS A 4 -39.24 -13.18 2.23
C HIS A 4 -39.19 -12.05 1.19
N ILE A 5 -38.04 -11.38 1.09
CA ILE A 5 -37.76 -10.45 -0.02
C ILE A 5 -37.10 -11.25 -1.14
N ASP A 6 -37.79 -11.34 -2.28
CA ASP A 6 -37.30 -11.98 -3.49
C ASP A 6 -36.35 -11.03 -4.26
N ARG A 7 -35.07 -11.42 -4.36
CA ARG A 7 -33.97 -10.57 -4.84
C ARG A 7 -33.82 -10.52 -6.36
N ARG A 8 -34.81 -10.98 -7.13
CA ARG A 8 -34.73 -11.07 -8.61
C ARG A 8 -35.63 -10.12 -9.39
N ALA A 9 -36.32 -9.18 -8.75
CA ALA A 9 -37.28 -8.28 -9.41
C ALA A 9 -36.84 -6.81 -9.55
N ILE A 10 -35.54 -6.54 -9.81
CA ILE A 10 -35.08 -5.19 -10.17
C ILE A 10 -34.28 -5.29 -11.46
N LEU A 11 -34.98 -5.23 -12.61
CA LEU A 11 -34.49 -4.72 -13.89
C LEU A 11 -35.60 -4.86 -14.94
N THR A 12 -36.53 -3.90 -14.96
CA THR A 12 -37.31 -3.60 -16.19
C THR A 12 -37.91 -2.20 -16.12
N GLY A 13 -37.56 -1.37 -17.11
CA GLY A 13 -38.17 -0.07 -17.41
C GLY A 13 -37.12 1.04 -17.55
N MET A 14 -37.06 1.87 -18.59
CA MET A 14 -37.85 2.07 -19.80
C MET A 14 -36.92 2.73 -20.85
N ALA A 15 -37.29 2.56 -22.12
CA ALA A 15 -36.64 3.18 -23.27
C ALA A 15 -37.11 4.63 -23.52
N THR A 16 -36.33 5.29 -24.40
CA THR A 16 -36.60 6.44 -25.29
C THR A 16 -36.50 7.88 -24.77
N GLY A 17 -35.61 8.63 -25.43
CA GLY A 17 -35.49 10.08 -25.34
C GLY A 17 -34.34 10.60 -26.22
N THR A 18 -34.62 10.87 -27.50
CA THR A 18 -33.69 11.59 -28.40
C THR A 18 -33.68 13.07 -28.08
N ALA A 19 -32.52 13.64 -27.80
CA ALA A 19 -32.27 15.08 -27.89
C ALA A 19 -30.84 15.33 -28.38
N ALA A 20 -30.71 16.01 -29.51
CA ALA A 20 -29.45 16.49 -30.06
C ALA A 20 -29.02 17.77 -29.35
N PHE A 21 -27.75 17.89 -28.95
CA PHE A 21 -27.10 19.18 -28.71
C PHE A 21 -25.58 19.12 -28.93
N ALA A 22 -25.13 19.99 -29.84
CA ALA A 22 -23.84 20.67 -30.03
C ALA A 22 -22.51 19.99 -29.64
N ALA A 23 -21.62 19.91 -30.64
CA ALA A 23 -20.21 19.56 -30.47
C ALA A 23 -19.44 20.63 -29.65
N MET A 24 -18.82 20.20 -28.56
CA MET A 24 -17.70 20.87 -27.91
C MET A 24 -16.46 19.97 -27.96
N PRO A 25 -15.23 20.53 -27.94
CA PRO A 25 -14.01 19.76 -28.08
C PRO A 25 -13.87 18.77 -26.91
N SER A 26 -13.50 17.52 -27.22
CA SER A 26 -13.40 16.47 -26.22
C SER A 26 -12.31 16.79 -25.19
N LEU A 27 -12.76 17.08 -23.96
CA LEU A 27 -11.99 16.78 -22.77
C LEU A 27 -11.78 15.26 -22.78
N ALA A 28 -10.54 14.80 -22.78
CA ALA A 28 -10.22 13.40 -22.57
C ALA A 28 -10.82 12.99 -21.23
N ASN A 29 -12.00 12.37 -21.29
CA ASN A 29 -12.72 11.86 -20.16
C ASN A 29 -11.79 10.84 -19.51
N ALA A 30 -11.46 11.01 -18.23
CA ALA A 30 -10.96 9.92 -17.40
C ALA A 30 -12.13 8.94 -17.29
N GLY A 31 -12.31 8.14 -18.35
CA GLY A 31 -13.47 7.30 -18.56
C GLY A 31 -13.60 6.31 -17.42
N GLU A 32 -14.84 6.16 -16.96
CA GLU A 32 -15.30 4.98 -16.24
C GLU A 32 -14.67 3.75 -16.90
N ALA A 33 -13.88 3.00 -16.13
CA ALA A 33 -13.15 1.88 -16.69
C ALA A 33 -14.12 0.90 -17.32
N ALA A 34 -13.88 0.53 -18.59
CA ALA A 34 -14.73 -0.39 -19.31
C ALA A 34 -14.97 -1.68 -18.50
N PRO A 35 -16.17 -2.28 -18.55
CA PRO A 35 -16.44 -3.54 -17.88
C PRO A 35 -15.44 -4.60 -18.37
N VAL A 36 -14.88 -5.36 -17.44
CA VAL A 36 -13.95 -6.45 -17.78
C VAL A 36 -14.75 -7.53 -18.52
N ALA A 37 -14.35 -7.86 -19.74
CA ALA A 37 -15.06 -8.83 -20.58
C ALA A 37 -15.07 -10.21 -19.92
N ALA A 38 -16.24 -10.85 -19.88
CA ALA A 38 -16.43 -12.16 -19.24
C ALA A 38 -15.70 -13.31 -19.95
N ASP A 39 -15.32 -13.12 -21.23
CA ASP A 39 -14.65 -14.12 -22.07
C ASP A 39 -13.15 -13.87 -22.25
N ALA A 40 -12.56 -12.97 -21.45
CA ALA A 40 -11.12 -12.72 -21.47
C ALA A 40 -10.36 -13.88 -20.82
N ASP A 41 -9.18 -14.23 -21.33
CA ASP A 41 -8.29 -15.14 -20.61
C ASP A 41 -7.89 -14.55 -19.24
N ASP A 42 -7.54 -15.41 -18.29
CA ASP A 42 -7.25 -15.01 -16.90
C ASP A 42 -6.23 -13.87 -16.80
N ARG A 43 -5.23 -13.83 -17.70
CA ARG A 43 -4.21 -12.77 -17.67
C ARG A 43 -4.81 -11.45 -18.13
N SER A 44 -5.56 -11.45 -19.21
CA SER A 44 -6.26 -10.27 -19.71
C SER A 44 -7.28 -9.73 -18.70
N TYR A 45 -8.04 -10.62 -18.04
CA TYR A 45 -8.96 -10.24 -16.95
C TYR A 45 -8.21 -9.58 -15.79
N ALA A 46 -7.13 -10.20 -15.31
CA ALA A 46 -6.35 -9.69 -14.19
C ALA A 46 -5.71 -8.33 -14.49
N LEU A 47 -5.19 -8.13 -15.70
CA LEU A 47 -4.62 -6.85 -16.13
C LEU A 47 -5.69 -5.75 -16.24
N ALA A 48 -6.85 -6.07 -16.80
CA ALA A 48 -7.96 -5.12 -16.88
C ALA A 48 -8.45 -4.71 -15.48
N LEU A 49 -8.55 -5.67 -14.56
CA LEU A 49 -8.91 -5.39 -13.16
C LEU A 49 -7.86 -4.53 -12.47
N LEU A 50 -6.57 -4.85 -12.63
CA LEU A 50 -5.45 -4.06 -12.11
C LEU A 50 -5.50 -2.62 -12.64
N GLU A 51 -5.63 -2.44 -13.95
CA GLU A 51 -5.70 -1.12 -14.57
C GLU A 51 -6.90 -0.31 -14.08
N ARG A 52 -8.06 -0.96 -13.91
CA ARG A 52 -9.29 -0.35 -13.38
C ARG A 52 -9.13 0.14 -11.94
N MET A 53 -8.38 -0.58 -11.11
CA MET A 53 -8.11 -0.16 -9.72
C MET A 53 -7.00 0.90 -9.66
N ALA A 54 -5.93 0.71 -10.45
CA ALA A 54 -4.73 1.53 -10.33
C ALA A 54 -4.85 2.90 -11.01
N SER A 55 -5.45 2.96 -12.20
CA SER A 55 -5.46 4.18 -13.02
C SER A 55 -6.19 5.35 -12.35
N PRO A 56 -7.37 5.17 -11.69
CA PRO A 56 -8.05 6.28 -11.03
C PRO A 56 -7.27 6.92 -9.87
N VAL A 57 -6.36 6.17 -9.25
CA VAL A 57 -5.50 6.66 -8.16
C VAL A 57 -4.20 7.22 -8.74
N LEU A 58 -3.41 6.38 -9.41
CA LEU A 58 -2.05 6.73 -9.84
C LEU A 58 -2.03 7.82 -10.91
N SER A 59 -2.96 7.80 -11.89
CA SER A 59 -2.96 8.83 -12.94
C SER A 59 -3.30 10.22 -12.42
N ARG A 60 -4.13 10.32 -11.38
CA ARG A 60 -4.50 11.60 -10.75
C ARG A 60 -3.40 12.05 -9.80
N MET A 61 -2.90 11.13 -8.98
CA MET A 61 -1.88 11.44 -7.98
C MET A 61 -0.53 11.81 -8.61
N ALA A 62 -0.16 11.17 -9.72
CA ALA A 62 1.01 11.52 -10.53
C ALA A 62 0.97 12.95 -11.11
N ARG A 63 -0.20 13.60 -11.11
CA ARG A 63 -0.41 14.98 -11.56
C ARG A 63 -0.70 15.95 -10.41
N GLY A 64 -0.71 15.49 -9.16
CA GLY A 64 -1.12 16.28 -8.01
C GLY A 64 -2.62 16.64 -8.01
N GLN A 65 -3.47 15.74 -8.53
CA GLN A 65 -4.90 15.99 -8.74
C GLN A 65 -5.84 14.99 -8.03
N LEU A 66 -5.33 14.01 -7.27
CA LEU A 66 -6.16 13.00 -6.64
C LEU A 66 -7.12 13.61 -5.62
N GLN A 67 -6.64 14.43 -4.68
CA GLN A 67 -7.47 15.07 -3.66
C GLN A 67 -8.49 16.05 -4.26
N ALA A 68 -8.18 16.64 -5.42
CA ALA A 68 -9.07 17.57 -6.10
C ALA A 68 -10.18 16.86 -6.90
N GLN A 69 -9.89 15.70 -7.48
CA GLN A 69 -10.78 15.01 -8.44
C GLN A 69 -11.46 13.77 -7.87
N TRP A 70 -11.03 13.26 -6.72
CA TRP A 70 -11.66 12.13 -6.05
C TRP A 70 -12.17 12.55 -4.67
N LYS A 71 -13.47 12.35 -4.45
CA LYS A 71 -14.12 12.60 -3.17
C LYS A 71 -14.36 11.25 -2.49
N PRO A 72 -13.76 11.00 -1.31
CA PRO A 72 -14.03 9.77 -0.58
C PRO A 72 -15.51 9.64 -0.23
N GLU A 73 -16.06 8.45 -0.49
CA GLU A 73 -17.39 8.07 -0.02
C GLU A 73 -17.26 7.56 1.43
N LEU A 74 -18.12 8.05 2.32
CA LEU A 74 -18.07 7.73 3.74
C LEU A 74 -19.26 6.85 4.12
N SER A 75 -19.02 5.85 4.97
CA SER A 75 -20.08 5.00 5.53
C SER A 75 -21.09 5.83 6.33
N PRO A 76 -22.40 5.47 6.34
CA PRO A 76 -23.36 6.03 7.29
C PRO A 76 -22.92 5.89 8.76
N THR A 77 -22.04 4.92 9.08
CA THR A 77 -21.48 4.66 10.41
C THR A 77 -20.06 5.18 10.59
N TRP A 78 -19.60 6.09 9.72
CA TRP A 78 -18.27 6.66 9.79
C TRP A 78 -18.01 7.41 11.10
N ASP A 79 -16.79 7.30 11.59
CA ASP A 79 -16.40 7.67 12.96
C ASP A 79 -15.95 9.14 13.13
N GLY A 80 -16.12 9.99 12.11
CA GLY A 80 -15.84 11.42 12.21
C GLY A 80 -14.37 11.82 12.03
N ARG A 81 -13.45 10.89 11.74
CA ARG A 81 -12.02 11.19 11.54
C ARG A 81 -11.78 12.14 10.36
N ASN A 82 -10.58 12.66 10.11
CA ASN A 82 -10.39 13.49 8.91
C ASN A 82 -10.52 12.64 7.62
N PRO A 83 -11.46 12.93 6.69
CA PRO A 83 -11.64 12.12 5.47
C PRO A 83 -10.38 12.01 4.59
N LYS A 84 -9.44 12.94 4.74
CA LYS A 84 -8.18 12.92 3.98
C LYS A 84 -7.27 11.72 4.31
N VAL A 85 -7.51 11.00 5.40
CA VAL A 85 -6.77 9.74 5.68
C VAL A 85 -7.00 8.70 4.57
N ALA A 86 -8.16 8.74 3.91
CA ALA A 86 -8.51 7.82 2.83
C ALA A 86 -7.56 7.88 1.62
N PHE A 87 -6.88 9.01 1.40
CA PHE A 87 -5.93 9.13 0.28
C PHE A 87 -4.64 8.33 0.51
N LEU A 88 -4.11 8.33 1.74
CA LEU A 88 -2.96 7.50 2.09
C LEU A 88 -3.36 6.02 2.12
N GLU A 89 -4.55 5.70 2.63
CA GLU A 89 -5.10 4.35 2.59
C GLU A 89 -5.22 3.83 1.15
N ALA A 90 -5.86 4.59 0.26
CA ALA A 90 -6.05 4.22 -1.13
C ALA A 90 -4.71 4.05 -1.87
N PHE A 91 -3.79 5.00 -1.72
CA PHE A 91 -2.48 4.92 -2.37
C PHE A 91 -1.62 3.79 -1.81
N GLY A 92 -1.46 3.73 -0.47
CA GLY A 92 -0.60 2.76 0.21
C GLY A 92 -1.02 1.32 -0.07
N ARG A 93 -2.32 1.00 0.08
CA ARG A 93 -2.82 -0.36 -0.16
C ARG A 93 -2.76 -0.77 -1.63
N LEU A 94 -3.05 0.16 -2.54
CA LEU A 94 -2.94 -0.09 -3.98
C LEU A 94 -1.49 -0.38 -4.37
N ILE A 95 -0.56 0.50 -3.98
CA ILE A 95 0.83 0.38 -4.41
C ILE A 95 1.48 -0.88 -3.84
N ASP A 96 1.16 -1.24 -2.59
CA ASP A 96 1.61 -2.49 -1.98
C ASP A 96 1.14 -3.73 -2.75
N GLY A 97 -0.12 -3.73 -3.19
CA GLY A 97 -0.70 -4.84 -3.95
C GLY A 97 -0.09 -5.02 -5.33
N ILE A 98 0.25 -3.94 -6.03
CA ILE A 98 0.78 -4.01 -7.40
C ILE A 98 2.32 -3.99 -7.48
N ALA A 99 3.03 -3.70 -6.39
CA ALA A 99 4.49 -3.59 -6.37
C ALA A 99 5.22 -4.80 -6.97
N PRO A 100 4.86 -6.07 -6.66
CA PRO A 100 5.50 -7.23 -7.28
C PRO A 100 5.32 -7.28 -8.80
N TRP A 101 4.15 -6.87 -9.30
CA TRP A 101 3.91 -6.82 -10.75
C TRP A 101 4.69 -5.68 -11.41
N LEU A 102 4.81 -4.52 -10.76
CA LEU A 102 5.65 -3.40 -11.23
C LEU A 102 7.14 -3.77 -11.31
N ALA A 103 7.60 -4.71 -10.49
CA ALA A 103 8.99 -5.17 -10.45
C ALA A 103 9.36 -6.16 -11.57
N LEU A 104 8.39 -6.63 -12.38
CA LEU A 104 8.67 -7.54 -13.49
C LEU A 104 9.50 -6.86 -14.58
N PRO A 105 10.37 -7.61 -15.30
CA PRO A 105 11.17 -7.07 -16.41
C PRO A 105 10.33 -6.38 -17.47
N ASP A 106 10.86 -5.33 -18.10
CA ASP A 106 10.15 -4.63 -19.17
C ASP A 106 9.97 -5.54 -20.40
N THR A 107 8.83 -5.37 -21.09
CA THR A 107 8.51 -6.07 -22.33
C THR A 107 7.86 -5.12 -23.33
N ASP A 108 8.03 -5.36 -24.63
CA ASP A 108 7.50 -4.45 -25.67
C ASP A 108 5.99 -4.61 -25.92
N GLY A 109 5.34 -5.56 -25.25
CA GLY A 109 3.90 -5.85 -25.40
C GLY A 109 2.98 -4.84 -24.72
N ALA A 110 1.66 -5.03 -24.90
CA ALA A 110 0.65 -4.16 -24.27
C ALA A 110 0.77 -4.12 -22.74
N GLU A 111 1.00 -5.28 -22.11
CA GLU A 111 1.21 -5.36 -20.66
C GLU A 111 2.47 -4.59 -20.22
N GLY A 112 3.57 -4.72 -20.95
CA GLY A 112 4.81 -4.01 -20.59
C GLY A 112 4.67 -2.49 -20.70
N ARG A 113 3.93 -2.00 -21.70
CA ARG A 113 3.58 -0.57 -21.81
C ARG A 113 2.66 -0.10 -20.67
N LEU A 114 1.68 -0.91 -20.28
CA LEU A 114 0.83 -0.65 -19.11
C LEU A 114 1.67 -0.57 -17.83
N ARG A 115 2.60 -1.52 -17.64
CA ARG A 115 3.50 -1.57 -16.48
C ARG A 115 4.42 -0.36 -16.43
N ALA A 116 5.07 0.00 -17.53
CA ALA A 116 5.93 1.17 -17.61
C ALA A 116 5.15 2.44 -17.24
N ARG A 117 3.96 2.63 -17.80
CA ARG A 117 3.10 3.79 -17.49
C ARG A 117 2.71 3.84 -16.01
N LEU A 118 2.26 2.73 -15.43
CA LEU A 118 1.86 2.70 -14.02
C LEU A 118 3.06 2.86 -13.08
N ARG A 119 4.24 2.38 -13.46
CA ARG A 119 5.50 2.61 -12.74
C ARG A 119 5.87 4.09 -12.70
N ASP A 120 5.83 4.77 -13.83
CA ASP A 120 6.13 6.21 -13.90
C ASP A 120 5.14 7.03 -13.07
N GLN A 121 3.85 6.66 -13.15
CA GLN A 121 2.81 7.28 -12.32
C GLN A 121 3.00 6.99 -10.82
N ALA A 122 3.42 5.79 -10.45
CA ALA A 122 3.72 5.45 -9.06
C ALA A 122 4.87 6.28 -8.50
N LEU A 123 5.98 6.42 -9.24
CA LEU A 123 7.13 7.24 -8.84
C LEU A 123 6.74 8.71 -8.65
N ALA A 124 5.98 9.29 -9.59
CA ALA A 124 5.46 10.64 -9.46
C ALA A 124 4.50 10.77 -8.27
N SER A 125 3.65 9.76 -8.03
CA SER A 125 2.73 9.73 -6.89
C SER A 125 3.48 9.71 -5.55
N TYR A 126 4.57 8.93 -5.44
CA TYR A 126 5.44 8.96 -4.26
C TYR A 126 5.99 10.36 -4.00
N ALA A 127 6.52 11.03 -5.02
CA ALA A 127 7.02 12.41 -4.90
C ALA A 127 5.92 13.39 -4.42
N HIS A 128 4.74 13.34 -5.05
CA HIS A 128 3.60 14.19 -4.67
C HIS A 128 3.07 13.89 -3.26
N SER A 129 3.17 12.65 -2.80
CA SER A 129 2.64 12.22 -1.50
C SER A 129 3.36 12.84 -0.30
N VAL A 130 4.62 13.23 -0.47
CA VAL A 130 5.50 13.72 0.60
C VAL A 130 6.04 15.14 0.36
N ASP A 131 5.68 15.80 -0.75
CA ASP A 131 6.03 17.21 -0.96
C ASP A 131 5.00 18.13 -0.30
N PRO A 132 5.36 18.92 0.74
CA PRO A 132 4.42 19.82 1.40
C PRO A 132 3.80 20.90 0.49
N LYS A 133 4.37 21.14 -0.70
CA LYS A 133 3.84 22.07 -1.70
C LYS A 133 2.89 21.40 -2.71
N SER A 134 2.82 20.08 -2.70
CA SER A 134 1.93 19.31 -3.58
C SER A 134 0.48 19.42 -3.08
N PRO A 135 -0.50 19.65 -3.96
CA PRO A 135 -1.91 19.52 -3.60
C PRO A 135 -2.29 18.11 -3.13
N ASP A 136 -1.50 17.10 -3.49
CA ASP A 136 -1.66 15.70 -3.09
C ASP A 136 -0.73 15.29 -1.95
N TYR A 137 -0.13 16.25 -1.23
CA TYR A 137 0.54 15.95 0.03
C TYR A 137 -0.41 15.21 0.97
N LEU A 138 -0.02 14.02 1.39
CA LEU A 138 -0.87 13.15 2.21
C LEU A 138 -0.91 13.62 3.67
N LEU A 139 -1.97 13.24 4.38
CA LEU A 139 -2.20 13.67 5.76
C LEU A 139 -1.37 12.85 6.77
N TRP A 140 -0.04 12.99 6.73
CA TRP A 140 0.90 12.25 7.58
C TRP A 140 0.77 12.53 9.08
N GLN A 141 0.28 13.73 9.44
CA GLN A 141 0.14 14.19 10.83
C GLN A 141 -1.28 13.97 11.42
N ALA A 142 -2.16 13.22 10.74
CA ALA A 142 -3.48 12.86 11.29
C ALA A 142 -3.40 11.95 12.53
N GLU A 143 -4.51 11.79 13.23
CA GLU A 143 -4.63 10.81 14.31
C GLU A 143 -4.37 9.39 13.80
N GLY A 144 -3.70 8.56 14.60
CA GLY A 144 -3.52 7.10 14.49
C GLY A 144 -3.33 6.45 13.11
N GLN A 145 -4.36 6.52 12.26
CA GLN A 145 -4.52 5.88 10.95
C GLN A 145 -3.30 5.98 10.01
N PRO A 146 -2.57 7.12 9.89
CA PRO A 146 -1.37 7.16 9.04
C PRO A 146 -0.30 6.13 9.43
N LEU A 147 -0.24 5.67 10.69
CA LEU A 147 0.66 4.60 11.10
C LEU A 147 0.33 3.27 10.39
N VAL A 148 -0.95 2.98 10.22
CA VAL A 148 -1.44 1.75 9.57
C VAL A 148 -1.15 1.81 8.08
N ASP A 149 -1.60 2.88 7.40
CA ASP A 149 -1.54 2.94 5.94
C ASP A 149 -0.11 3.14 5.42
N SER A 150 0.77 3.77 6.22
CA SER A 150 2.20 3.89 5.91
C SER A 150 2.93 2.55 5.88
N ALA A 151 2.45 1.53 6.62
CA ALA A 151 3.05 0.21 6.56
C ALA A 151 2.88 -0.45 5.18
N TYR A 152 1.76 -0.22 4.50
CA TYR A 152 1.57 -0.65 3.11
C TYR A 152 2.45 0.17 2.16
N PHE A 153 2.52 1.49 2.36
CA PHE A 153 3.39 2.39 1.61
C PHE A 153 4.86 1.95 1.66
N THR A 154 5.37 1.60 2.84
CA THR A 154 6.76 1.15 3.04
C THR A 154 6.98 -0.30 2.64
N SER A 155 5.99 -1.17 2.83
CA SER A 155 5.98 -2.54 2.31
C SER A 155 6.16 -2.57 0.79
N ALA A 156 5.47 -1.69 0.04
CA ALA A 156 5.66 -1.57 -1.40
C ALA A 156 7.11 -1.23 -1.80
N LEU A 157 7.74 -0.28 -1.09
CA LEU A 157 9.14 0.11 -1.30
C LEU A 157 10.11 -1.04 -1.00
N LEU A 158 9.79 -1.88 -0.01
CA LEU A 158 10.56 -3.07 0.36
C LEU A 158 10.37 -4.24 -0.62
N ARG A 159 9.18 -4.40 -1.21
CA ARG A 159 8.87 -5.44 -2.21
C ARG A 159 9.54 -5.16 -3.56
N ALA A 160 9.60 -3.91 -3.97
CA ALA A 160 10.12 -3.52 -5.29
C ALA A 160 11.17 -2.38 -5.21
N PRO A 161 12.27 -2.55 -4.46
CA PRO A 161 13.19 -1.45 -4.16
C PRO A 161 13.86 -0.86 -5.41
N GLN A 162 14.24 -1.70 -6.37
CA GLN A 162 14.86 -1.25 -7.62
C GLN A 162 13.89 -0.45 -8.52
N THR A 163 12.59 -0.68 -8.35
CA THR A 163 11.54 -0.09 -9.18
C THR A 163 10.93 1.14 -8.54
N LEU A 164 10.73 1.13 -7.22
CA LEU A 164 9.95 2.14 -6.50
C LEU A 164 10.76 3.00 -5.53
N TRP A 165 11.91 2.52 -5.04
CA TRP A 165 12.76 3.30 -4.13
C TRP A 165 13.96 3.90 -4.85
N GLU A 166 14.76 3.07 -5.52
CA GLU A 166 16.02 3.52 -6.12
C GLU A 166 15.87 4.68 -7.11
N PRO A 167 14.85 4.69 -8.00
CA PRO A 167 14.67 5.79 -8.96
C PRO A 167 14.24 7.12 -8.34
N LEU A 168 13.79 7.14 -7.07
CA LEU A 168 13.38 8.39 -6.41
C LEU A 168 14.58 9.31 -6.18
N ASP A 169 14.36 10.61 -6.35
CA ASP A 169 15.37 11.61 -6.03
C ASP A 169 15.64 11.70 -4.52
N ARG A 170 16.78 12.30 -4.17
CA ARG A 170 17.20 12.45 -2.78
C ARG A 170 16.17 13.21 -1.93
N THR A 171 15.61 14.29 -2.46
CA THR A 171 14.63 15.11 -1.75
C THR A 171 13.40 14.30 -1.36
N THR A 172 12.90 13.47 -2.26
CA THR A 172 11.75 12.59 -2.05
C THR A 172 12.09 11.51 -1.04
N LYS A 173 13.26 10.88 -1.14
CA LYS A 173 13.75 9.89 -0.17
C LYS A 173 13.84 10.48 1.24
N ASP A 174 14.43 11.67 1.39
CA ASP A 174 14.58 12.37 2.66
C ASP A 174 13.22 12.74 3.28
N ARG A 175 12.26 13.17 2.44
CA ARG A 175 10.89 13.46 2.87
C ARG A 175 10.15 12.20 3.32
N ILE A 176 10.25 11.09 2.58
CA ILE A 176 9.69 9.80 2.97
C ILE A 176 10.23 9.38 4.34
N ILE A 177 11.57 9.39 4.51
CA ILE A 177 12.20 9.03 5.79
C ILE A 177 11.67 9.90 6.92
N LYS A 178 11.57 11.22 6.71
CA LYS A 178 11.04 12.16 7.69
C LYS A 178 9.60 11.86 8.09
N GLU A 179 8.70 11.63 7.12
CA GLU A 179 7.30 11.33 7.42
C GLU A 179 7.15 10.01 8.17
N ILE A 180 7.87 8.97 7.75
CA ILE A 180 7.86 7.66 8.42
C ILE A 180 8.39 7.76 9.85
N GLN A 181 9.49 8.49 10.09
CA GLN A 181 9.99 8.73 11.45
C GLN A 181 9.00 9.58 12.28
N GLY A 182 8.30 10.53 11.66
CA GLY A 182 7.30 11.36 12.31
C GLY A 182 6.12 10.58 12.89
N LEU A 183 5.82 9.40 12.35
CA LEU A 183 4.76 8.51 12.84
C LEU A 183 5.04 7.94 14.22
N ARG A 184 6.27 8.03 14.74
CA ARG A 184 6.60 7.61 16.12
C ARG A 184 5.81 8.34 17.19
N ARG A 185 5.22 9.51 16.87
CA ARG A 185 4.25 10.21 17.74
C ARG A 185 3.02 9.37 18.07
N VAL A 186 2.67 8.40 17.22
CA VAL A 186 1.57 7.46 17.46
C VAL A 186 2.08 6.37 18.40
N ALA A 187 1.46 6.27 19.57
CA ALA A 187 1.61 5.14 20.47
C ALA A 187 0.65 4.03 20.02
N PRO A 188 1.14 2.94 19.39
CA PRO A 188 0.27 1.88 18.92
C PRO A 188 -0.38 1.16 20.12
N PRO A 189 -1.70 0.86 20.07
CA PRO A 189 -2.30 -0.07 21.01
C PRO A 189 -1.68 -1.46 20.86
N TYR A 190 -1.87 -2.31 21.88
CA TYR A 190 -1.38 -3.70 21.90
C TYR A 190 -2.26 -4.59 21.02
N THR A 191 -2.21 -4.34 19.73
CA THR A 191 -2.90 -5.06 18.67
C THR A 191 -1.99 -5.21 17.44
N ASN A 192 -2.53 -5.57 16.28
CA ASN A 192 -1.82 -5.51 14.99
C ASN A 192 -1.12 -4.16 14.71
N TRP A 193 -1.46 -3.07 15.40
CA TRP A 193 -0.78 -1.78 15.26
C TRP A 193 0.71 -1.84 15.57
N LEU A 194 1.13 -2.78 16.42
CA LEU A 194 2.55 -3.04 16.66
C LEU A 194 3.27 -3.52 15.38
N LEU A 195 2.60 -4.33 14.57
CA LEU A 195 3.16 -4.85 13.31
C LEU A 195 3.37 -3.74 12.29
N PHE A 196 2.41 -2.82 12.18
CA PHE A 196 2.52 -1.66 11.29
C PHE A 196 3.66 -0.72 11.68
N ALA A 197 3.83 -0.47 12.98
CA ALA A 197 4.98 0.27 13.48
C ALA A 197 6.30 -0.46 13.12
N ALA A 198 6.37 -1.78 13.34
CA ALA A 198 7.56 -2.55 13.00
C ALA A 198 7.88 -2.54 11.50
N MET A 199 6.87 -2.62 10.63
CA MET A 199 7.01 -2.55 9.17
C MET A 199 7.70 -1.26 8.71
N ASN A 200 7.28 -0.14 9.30
CA ASN A 200 7.89 1.17 9.04
C ASN A 200 9.34 1.25 9.53
N GLU A 201 9.64 0.71 10.71
CA GLU A 201 11.00 0.72 11.26
C GLU A 201 11.95 -0.20 10.49
N VAL A 202 11.50 -1.37 10.01
CA VAL A 202 12.35 -2.19 9.14
C VAL A 202 12.58 -1.56 7.77
N PHE A 203 11.64 -0.78 7.23
CA PHE A 203 11.91 0.03 6.05
C PHE A 203 13.04 1.03 6.32
N LEU A 204 12.98 1.77 7.43
CA LEU A 204 14.04 2.71 7.82
C LEU A 204 15.40 2.00 7.96
N LEU A 205 15.44 0.84 8.60
CA LEU A 205 16.63 -0.01 8.67
C LEU A 205 17.17 -0.37 7.27
N SER A 206 16.29 -0.79 6.36
CA SER A 206 16.69 -1.28 5.02
C SER A 206 17.36 -0.20 4.16
N VAL A 207 17.01 1.07 4.39
CA VAL A 207 17.55 2.23 3.66
C VAL A 207 18.68 2.93 4.41
N GLY A 208 19.09 2.40 5.57
CA GLY A 208 20.17 2.97 6.38
C GLY A 208 19.78 4.23 7.18
N ALA A 209 18.49 4.51 7.31
CA ALA A 209 17.99 5.60 8.15
C ALA A 209 17.96 5.18 9.64
N GLN A 210 17.85 6.16 10.53
CA GLN A 210 17.69 5.86 11.96
C GLN A 210 16.34 5.18 12.21
N TRP A 211 16.41 3.95 12.71
CA TRP A 211 15.28 3.09 13.04
C TRP A 211 15.24 2.77 14.54
N ASP A 212 14.08 2.38 15.05
CA ASP A 212 13.85 2.01 16.44
C ASP A 212 13.74 0.48 16.58
N PRO A 213 14.82 -0.21 17.03
CA PRO A 213 14.80 -1.66 17.24
C PRO A 213 13.78 -2.10 18.28
N ILE A 214 13.45 -1.29 19.29
CA ILE A 214 12.55 -1.70 20.36
C ILE A 214 11.13 -1.91 19.84
N ARG A 215 10.68 -1.07 18.89
CA ARG A 215 9.37 -1.25 18.23
C ARG A 215 9.30 -2.56 17.44
N VAL A 216 10.39 -2.96 16.80
CA VAL A 216 10.48 -4.23 16.07
C VAL A 216 10.50 -5.42 17.03
N ASP A 217 11.31 -5.36 18.11
CA ASP A 217 11.38 -6.43 19.13
C ASP A 217 10.00 -6.69 19.75
N LEU A 218 9.34 -5.62 20.16
CA LEU A 218 8.04 -5.70 20.82
C LEU A 218 6.99 -6.35 19.92
N ALA A 219 6.93 -5.94 18.64
CA ALA A 219 6.01 -6.53 17.69
C ALA A 219 6.27 -8.03 17.50
N LEU A 220 7.52 -8.43 17.27
CA LEU A 220 7.86 -9.84 17.04
C LEU A 220 7.56 -10.71 18.28
N ARG A 221 7.86 -10.23 19.48
CA ARG A 221 7.53 -10.94 20.72
C ARG A 221 6.03 -11.06 20.92
N LYS A 222 5.28 -9.99 20.69
CA LYS A 222 3.82 -10.03 20.83
C LYS A 222 3.15 -10.94 19.81
N PHE A 223 3.59 -10.94 18.56
CA PHE A 223 3.10 -11.91 17.59
C PHE A 223 3.52 -13.35 17.92
N SER A 224 4.67 -13.57 18.57
CA SER A 224 5.00 -14.90 19.10
C SER A 224 4.07 -15.33 20.23
N GLU A 225 3.69 -14.41 21.13
CA GLU A 225 2.73 -14.65 22.22
C GLU A 225 1.29 -14.85 21.69
N TRP A 226 0.93 -14.14 20.62
CA TRP A 226 -0.40 -14.21 19.99
C TRP A 226 -0.55 -15.37 19.00
N TYR A 227 0.45 -16.22 18.82
CA TYR A 227 0.32 -17.40 17.99
C TYR A 227 -0.63 -18.42 18.65
N VAL A 228 -1.76 -18.72 18.00
CA VAL A 228 -2.82 -19.60 18.55
C VAL A 228 -2.81 -21.01 17.95
N GLY A 229 -1.93 -21.30 16.98
CA GLY A 229 -1.79 -22.62 16.33
C GLY A 229 -2.25 -22.64 14.88
N ASP A 230 -1.85 -23.67 14.13
CA ASP A 230 -2.24 -23.91 12.74
C ASP A 230 -2.04 -22.72 11.78
N GLY A 231 -0.98 -21.93 12.01
CA GLY A 231 -0.69 -20.75 11.21
C GLY A 231 -1.56 -19.54 11.55
N TRP A 232 -2.34 -19.57 12.63
CA TRP A 232 -3.16 -18.44 13.07
C TRP A 232 -2.48 -17.64 14.17
N TYR A 233 -2.56 -16.33 14.02
CA TYR A 233 -2.22 -15.36 15.04
C TYR A 233 -3.50 -14.64 15.48
N ALA A 234 -3.66 -14.46 16.78
CA ALA A 234 -4.44 -13.34 17.29
C ALA A 234 -3.72 -12.04 16.95
N ASP A 235 -4.46 -10.95 16.95
CA ASP A 235 -3.95 -9.62 16.63
C ASP A 235 -4.23 -8.61 17.75
N GLY A 236 -4.26 -9.14 18.98
CA GLY A 236 -4.56 -8.46 20.22
C GLY A 236 -4.92 -9.47 21.32
N GLU A 237 -5.58 -9.01 22.37
CA GLU A 237 -6.04 -9.87 23.47
C GLU A 237 -7.06 -10.94 23.03
N HIS A 238 -7.84 -10.65 21.99
CA HIS A 238 -8.89 -11.53 21.49
C HIS A 238 -8.56 -12.03 20.09
N PHE A 239 -8.93 -13.28 19.83
CA PHE A 239 -8.76 -13.90 18.52
C PHE A 239 -9.88 -13.49 17.57
N HIS A 240 -9.50 -13.07 16.37
CA HIS A 240 -10.41 -12.77 15.26
C HIS A 240 -10.12 -13.71 14.09
N PHE A 241 -11.14 -14.47 13.66
CA PHE A 241 -11.02 -15.38 12.53
C PHE A 241 -11.44 -14.69 11.24
N ASP A 242 -10.50 -13.99 10.61
CA ASP A 242 -10.73 -13.22 9.40
C ASP A 242 -9.54 -13.32 8.41
N MET A 243 -9.61 -12.53 7.33
CA MET A 243 -8.61 -12.53 6.27
C MET A 243 -7.33 -11.77 6.62
N TYR A 244 -7.21 -11.24 7.84
CA TYR A 244 -6.06 -10.42 8.23
C TYR A 244 -4.80 -11.25 8.39
N ASN A 245 -4.94 -12.49 8.83
CA ASN A 245 -3.81 -13.43 8.91
C ASN A 245 -3.15 -13.60 7.53
N SER A 246 -3.95 -13.84 6.49
CA SER A 246 -3.44 -14.14 5.15
C SER A 246 -2.94 -12.90 4.40
N TYR A 247 -3.64 -11.77 4.50
CA TYR A 247 -3.31 -10.56 3.73
C TYR A 247 -2.36 -9.59 4.46
N VAL A 248 -2.31 -9.61 5.80
CA VAL A 248 -1.53 -8.64 6.59
C VAL A 248 -0.45 -9.31 7.44
N ILE A 249 -0.84 -10.19 8.36
CA ILE A 249 0.07 -10.70 9.40
C ILE A 249 1.20 -11.52 8.80
N HIS A 250 0.88 -12.58 8.04
CA HIS A 250 1.89 -13.43 7.42
C HIS A 250 2.80 -12.66 6.45
N PRO A 251 2.28 -11.84 5.51
CA PRO A 251 3.12 -11.07 4.60
C PRO A 251 4.03 -10.07 5.32
N MET A 252 3.53 -9.35 6.33
CA MET A 252 4.34 -8.33 7.03
C MET A 252 5.37 -8.97 7.96
N LEU A 253 5.02 -10.02 8.71
CA LEU A 253 6.00 -10.77 9.51
C LEU A 253 7.12 -11.34 8.63
N THR A 254 6.77 -11.93 7.48
CA THR A 254 7.75 -12.46 6.53
C THR A 254 8.68 -11.37 6.03
N GLN A 255 8.14 -10.22 5.61
CA GLN A 255 8.95 -9.10 5.14
C GLN A 255 9.85 -8.51 6.23
N ILE A 256 9.34 -8.37 7.46
CA ILE A 256 10.11 -7.90 8.61
C ILE A 256 11.30 -8.84 8.85
N TRP A 257 11.06 -10.15 8.96
CA TRP A 257 12.13 -11.13 9.16
C TRP A 257 13.14 -11.12 8.02
N ASP A 258 12.69 -11.05 6.78
CA ASP A 258 13.57 -11.00 5.61
C ASP A 258 14.48 -9.77 5.62
N VAL A 259 13.96 -8.58 6.00
CA VAL A 259 14.81 -7.39 6.18
C VAL A 259 15.81 -7.58 7.31
N LEU A 260 15.39 -8.10 8.47
CA LEU A 260 16.29 -8.32 9.60
C LEU A 260 17.44 -9.30 9.26
N VAL A 261 17.12 -10.38 8.53
CA VAL A 261 18.11 -11.35 8.05
C VAL A 261 19.05 -10.72 7.03
N ARG A 262 18.52 -10.08 5.98
CA ARG A 262 19.33 -9.38 4.96
C ARG A 262 20.25 -8.34 5.59
N CYS A 263 19.75 -7.65 6.61
CA CYS A 263 20.51 -6.62 7.29
C CYS A 263 21.40 -7.09 8.43
N ASN A 264 21.38 -8.41 8.75
CA ASN A 264 22.09 -8.99 9.89
C ASN A 264 21.86 -8.14 11.15
N ALA A 265 20.63 -7.67 11.34
CA ALA A 265 20.27 -6.80 12.44
C ALA A 265 20.35 -7.58 13.75
N ARG A 266 21.10 -7.05 14.73
CA ARG A 266 21.27 -7.64 16.05
C ARG A 266 20.90 -6.62 17.10
N PHE A 267 19.92 -6.97 17.93
CA PHE A 267 19.49 -6.16 19.07
C PHE A 267 18.80 -7.06 20.09
N ASN A 268 19.06 -6.83 21.38
CA ASN A 268 18.64 -7.72 22.45
C ASN A 268 19.05 -9.19 22.18
N ALA A 269 18.13 -10.14 22.38
CA ALA A 269 18.31 -11.57 22.15
C ALA A 269 17.80 -12.02 20.76
N LEU A 270 17.51 -11.08 19.84
CA LEU A 270 17.07 -11.44 18.49
C LEU A 270 18.25 -11.97 17.69
N ASP A 271 18.20 -13.26 17.36
CA ASP A 271 19.04 -13.89 16.33
C ASP A 271 18.19 -14.17 15.09
N PRO A 272 18.28 -13.34 14.02
CA PRO A 272 17.50 -13.52 12.81
C PRO A 272 17.71 -14.88 12.13
N LYS A 273 18.83 -15.57 12.42
CA LYS A 273 19.15 -16.88 11.82
C LYS A 273 18.36 -18.02 12.43
N SER A 274 17.76 -17.86 13.61
CA SER A 274 16.95 -18.91 14.23
C SER A 274 15.52 -18.99 13.67
N GLY A 275 15.10 -18.03 12.84
CA GLY A 275 13.73 -17.93 12.30
C GLY A 275 13.57 -18.03 10.78
N SER A 276 14.62 -18.33 10.00
CA SER A 276 14.58 -18.30 8.52
C SER A 276 15.41 -19.41 7.84
N PRO A 277 14.91 -20.03 6.75
CA PRO A 277 15.72 -20.90 5.89
C PRO A 277 16.77 -20.07 5.14
N SER A 278 18.04 -20.43 5.34
CA SER A 278 19.23 -19.69 4.92
C SER A 278 19.20 -19.13 3.49
N ARG A 279 19.27 -17.81 3.35
CA ARG A 279 19.85 -17.12 2.18
C ARG A 279 20.70 -15.94 2.63
N SER A 280 22.00 -16.01 2.33
CA SER A 280 22.97 -14.96 2.65
C SER A 280 23.08 -13.95 1.52
N SER A 281 22.52 -12.76 1.72
CA SER A 281 22.82 -11.57 0.92
C SER A 281 22.89 -10.38 1.90
N GLY A 282 24.09 -9.81 2.09
CA GLY A 282 24.28 -8.71 3.04
C GLY A 282 23.50 -7.44 2.70
N CYS A 283 23.25 -6.60 3.71
CA CYS A 283 22.53 -5.31 3.69
C CYS A 283 23.16 -4.30 2.72
N SER A 284 23.10 -4.51 1.41
CA SER A 284 23.96 -3.73 0.54
C SER A 284 23.63 -3.71 -0.95
N VAL A 285 22.35 -3.80 -1.29
CA VAL A 285 21.90 -3.25 -2.58
C VAL A 285 21.44 -1.79 -2.42
N LEU A 286 20.82 -1.42 -1.28
CA LEU A 286 20.27 -0.08 -1.04
C LEU A 286 21.23 0.89 -0.31
N ALA A 287 22.04 0.41 0.62
CA ALA A 287 22.86 1.27 1.49
C ALA A 287 24.20 1.73 0.87
N ARG A 288 24.65 1.09 -0.23
CA ARG A 288 26.03 1.23 -0.74
C ARG A 288 26.31 2.57 -1.46
N ARG A 289 25.37 3.52 -1.51
CA ARG A 289 25.48 4.80 -2.23
C ARG A 289 25.26 6.07 -1.39
N TRP A 290 25.09 5.96 -0.07
CA TRP A 290 24.81 7.10 0.82
C TRP A 290 26.03 7.58 1.64
N SER A 291 27.23 7.43 1.08
CA SER A 291 28.46 8.04 1.59
C SER A 291 29.27 8.58 0.41
N GLY A 292 28.95 9.81 0.01
CA GLY A 292 29.58 10.55 -1.08
C GLY A 292 28.92 11.91 -1.26
#